data_AF-A0A5N0YM75-F1
#
_entry.id   AF-A0A5N0YM75-F1
#
_cell.length_a   1.000
_cell.length_b   1.000
_cell.length_c   1.000
_cell.angle_alpha   90.00
_cell.angle_beta   90.00
_cell.angle_gamma   90.00
#
_symmetry.space_group_name_H-M   'P 1'
#
loop_
_entity.id
_entity.type
_entity.pdbx_description
1 polymer ?
#
loop_
_entity_poly.entity_id
_entity_poly.type
_entity_poly.pdbx_seq_one_letter_code
_entity_poly.pdbx_strand_id
1 'polypeptide(L)'
;MEKNLMRTVPMTSLPRERMLIYGEKSLSDQELLAILLRTGQHPFNVLEVAGHLLKAFGGLALLRQATLSELEKVRGIGQVKALEIKALIELGTRFHAEQVQVKPKIRASVELAKQLILEMKDYQQEHLVCIYLDTKNQVILKKTLFIGSLNQTIAHPREIFHYAVRYSAARLILVHNHPSGIYKLVHINYIRKFAVILPSGNTIMSSIIERHNAFFSSFEDSV
;
A
#
# COMPACT_ATOMS: atom_id res chain seq x y z
N MET A 1 -49.16 6.27 32.93
CA MET A 1 -47.75 6.64 32.68
C MET A 1 -47.05 5.42 32.10
N GLU A 2 -47.06 5.28 30.78
CA GLU A 2 -46.30 4.22 30.10
C GLU A 2 -44.81 4.57 30.14
N LYS A 3 -44.04 3.75 30.85
CA LYS A 3 -42.58 3.78 30.85
C LYS A 3 -42.11 3.41 29.45
N ASN A 4 -41.57 4.38 28.72
CA ASN A 4 -40.85 4.17 27.46
C ASN A 4 -39.82 3.04 27.63
N LEU A 5 -40.04 1.91 26.94
CA LEU A 5 -39.03 0.89 26.72
C LEU A 5 -37.91 1.52 25.88
N MET A 6 -36.90 2.09 26.54
CA MET A 6 -35.59 2.24 25.91
C MET A 6 -35.09 0.81 25.62
N ARG A 7 -35.24 0.37 24.36
CA ARG A 7 -34.51 -0.78 23.82
C ARG A 7 -33.03 -0.50 24.04
N THR A 8 -32.44 -1.14 25.04
CA THR A 8 -31.00 -1.17 25.25
C THR A 8 -30.39 -1.98 24.11
N VAL A 9 -30.08 -1.30 23.01
CA VAL A 9 -29.28 -1.89 21.92
C VAL A 9 -27.97 -2.36 22.58
N PRO A 10 -27.60 -3.66 22.49
CA PRO A 10 -26.35 -4.13 23.06
C PRO A 10 -25.19 -3.28 22.58
N MET A 11 -24.22 -2.96 23.43
CA MET A 11 -23.07 -2.14 23.04
C MET A 11 -22.34 -2.71 21.82
N THR A 12 -22.29 -4.03 21.68
CA THR A 12 -21.73 -4.75 20.52
C THR A 12 -22.50 -4.54 19.21
N SER A 13 -23.70 -3.98 19.28
CA SER A 13 -24.56 -3.67 18.12
C SER A 13 -24.42 -2.23 17.66
N LEU A 14 -23.74 -1.36 18.42
CA LEU A 14 -23.44 0.00 17.97
C LEU A 14 -22.23 -0.01 17.04
N PRO A 15 -22.27 0.69 15.89
CA PRO A 15 -21.24 0.55 14.86
C PRO A 15 -19.81 0.81 15.32
N ARG A 16 -19.58 1.85 16.14
CA ARG A 16 -18.21 2.24 16.57
C ARG A 16 -17.62 1.22 17.54
N GLU A 17 -18.44 0.78 18.47
CA GLU A 17 -18.13 -0.22 19.48
C GLU A 17 -17.86 -1.58 18.81
N ARG A 18 -18.67 -1.94 17.81
CA ARG A 18 -18.47 -3.15 17.00
C ARG A 18 -17.17 -3.09 16.22
N MET A 19 -16.84 -1.94 15.63
CA MET A 19 -15.58 -1.70 14.94
C MET A 19 -14.37 -1.83 15.86
N LEU A 20 -14.47 -1.34 17.10
CA LEU A 20 -13.39 -1.45 18.11
C LEU A 20 -13.13 -2.91 18.52
N ILE A 21 -14.18 -3.73 18.65
CA ILE A 21 -14.07 -5.11 19.13
C ILE A 21 -13.70 -6.08 18.00
N TYR A 22 -14.31 -5.92 16.82
CA TYR A 22 -14.25 -6.91 15.73
C TYR A 22 -13.57 -6.41 14.45
N GLY A 23 -13.17 -5.14 14.40
CA GLY A 23 -12.52 -4.53 13.23
C GLY A 23 -13.50 -4.07 12.14
N GLU A 24 -13.01 -3.21 11.25
CA GLU A 24 -13.78 -2.57 10.17
C GLU A 24 -14.43 -3.56 9.21
N LYS A 25 -13.80 -4.73 9.00
CA LYS A 25 -14.29 -5.77 8.08
C LYS A 25 -15.57 -6.46 8.55
N SER A 26 -15.92 -6.34 9.83
CA SER A 26 -17.14 -6.92 10.38
C SER A 26 -18.39 -6.06 10.14
N LEU A 27 -18.22 -4.79 9.74
CA LEU A 27 -19.29 -3.83 9.54
C LEU A 27 -19.92 -3.95 8.16
N SER A 28 -21.23 -3.72 8.09
CA SER A 28 -21.94 -3.52 6.84
C SER A 28 -21.68 -2.11 6.27
N ASP A 29 -21.95 -1.93 4.97
CA ASP A 29 -21.90 -0.62 4.31
C ASP A 29 -22.75 0.43 5.05
N GLN A 30 -23.92 0.02 5.55
CA GLN A 30 -24.83 0.88 6.31
C GLN A 30 -24.18 1.37 7.61
N GLU A 31 -23.48 0.49 8.32
CA GLU A 31 -22.82 0.85 9.58
C GLU A 31 -21.58 1.71 9.34
N LEU A 32 -20.79 1.42 8.30
CA LEU A 32 -19.66 2.25 7.91
C LEU A 32 -20.12 3.68 7.60
N LEU A 33 -21.17 3.81 6.78
CA LEU A 33 -21.79 5.11 6.50
C LEU A 33 -22.35 5.76 7.77
N ALA A 34 -22.99 5.02 8.66
CA ALA A 34 -23.53 5.57 9.89
C ALA A 34 -22.44 6.16 10.81
N ILE A 35 -21.27 5.51 10.89
CA ILE A 35 -20.12 6.04 11.64
C ILE A 35 -19.69 7.39 11.06
N LEU A 36 -19.56 7.48 9.74
CA LEU A 36 -19.10 8.65 8.99
C LEU A 36 -20.09 9.81 9.04
N LEU A 37 -21.39 9.52 8.93
CA LEU A 37 -22.46 10.53 9.01
C LEU A 37 -22.63 11.11 10.41
N ARG A 38 -22.17 10.38 11.44
CA ARG A 38 -22.14 10.72 12.88
C ARG A 38 -23.49 10.92 13.56
N THR A 39 -24.43 11.60 12.92
CA THR A 39 -25.74 11.96 13.47
C THR A 39 -26.84 11.69 12.45
N GLY A 40 -28.04 11.40 12.96
CA GLY A 40 -29.26 11.31 12.15
C GLY A 40 -29.89 12.68 11.90
N GLN A 41 -31.15 12.66 11.50
CA GLN A 41 -32.03 13.83 11.47
C GLN A 41 -33.42 13.38 11.92
N HIS A 42 -33.94 13.96 13.00
CA HIS A 42 -35.25 13.61 13.53
C HIS A 42 -36.33 13.59 12.42
N PRO A 43 -37.15 12.54 12.33
CA PRO A 43 -37.30 11.43 13.30
C PRO A 43 -36.30 10.28 13.12
N PHE A 44 -35.42 10.33 12.11
CA PHE A 44 -34.53 9.23 11.76
C PHE A 44 -33.20 9.29 12.50
N ASN A 45 -32.78 8.15 13.05
CA ASN A 45 -31.44 7.98 13.58
C ASN A 45 -30.40 7.80 12.45
N VAL A 46 -29.11 7.82 12.81
CA VAL A 46 -28.02 7.80 11.82
C VAL A 46 -27.96 6.51 11.00
N LEU A 47 -28.32 5.36 11.59
CA LEU A 47 -28.39 4.08 10.88
C LEU A 47 -29.52 4.09 9.85
N GLU A 48 -30.67 4.65 10.19
CA GLU A 48 -31.79 4.81 9.26
C GLU A 48 -31.45 5.76 8.11
N VAL A 49 -30.79 6.89 8.39
CA VAL A 49 -30.32 7.82 7.35
C VAL A 49 -29.32 7.12 6.41
N ALA A 50 -28.35 6.37 6.94
CA ALA A 50 -27.42 5.60 6.12
C ALA A 50 -28.12 4.53 5.27
N GLY A 51 -29.13 3.85 5.83
CA GLY A 51 -29.93 2.86 5.11
C GLY A 51 -30.77 3.49 3.99
N HIS A 52 -31.39 4.65 4.25
CA HIS A 52 -32.13 5.41 3.23
C HIS A 52 -31.21 5.87 2.10
N LEU A 53 -30.00 6.33 2.43
CA LEU A 53 -29.01 6.73 1.45
C LEU A 53 -28.65 5.56 0.52
N LEU A 54 -28.28 4.40 1.09
CA LEU A 54 -27.96 3.21 0.30
C LEU A 54 -29.15 2.76 -0.55
N LYS A 55 -30.36 2.78 0.00
CA LYS A 55 -31.58 2.41 -0.73
C LYS A 55 -31.89 3.37 -1.88
N ALA A 56 -31.73 4.67 -1.68
CA ALA A 56 -31.99 5.69 -2.68
C ALA A 56 -31.10 5.55 -3.92
N PHE A 57 -29.85 5.11 -3.73
CA PHE A 57 -28.90 4.93 -4.82
C PHE A 57 -28.73 3.47 -5.24
N GLY A 58 -29.33 2.48 -4.57
CA GLY A 58 -29.15 1.06 -4.92
C GLY A 58 -27.77 0.51 -4.56
N GLY A 59 -27.14 1.04 -3.50
CA GLY A 59 -25.84 0.60 -2.98
C GLY A 59 -24.66 1.54 -3.29
N LEU A 60 -23.46 1.15 -2.83
CA LEU A 60 -22.26 2.00 -2.89
C LEU A 60 -21.80 2.34 -4.32
N ALA A 61 -21.96 1.41 -5.27
CA ALA A 61 -21.47 1.59 -6.65
C ALA A 61 -22.14 2.76 -7.38
N LEU A 62 -23.44 2.92 -7.17
CA LEU A 62 -24.24 4.02 -7.73
C LEU A 62 -24.19 5.27 -6.83
N LEU A 63 -24.10 5.11 -5.50
CA LEU A 63 -23.84 6.23 -4.58
C LEU A 63 -22.56 6.99 -4.97
N ARG A 64 -21.52 6.29 -5.43
CA ARG A 64 -20.28 6.89 -5.93
C ARG A 64 -20.51 7.94 -7.03
N GLN A 65 -21.53 7.74 -7.84
CA GLN A 65 -21.86 8.57 -9.01
C GLN A 65 -22.80 9.73 -8.69
N ALA A 66 -23.38 9.75 -7.48
CA ALA A 66 -24.34 10.76 -7.07
C ALA A 66 -23.76 12.18 -7.14
N THR A 67 -24.55 13.10 -7.64
CA THR A 67 -24.30 14.55 -7.59
C THR A 67 -24.65 15.11 -6.21
N LEU A 68 -24.14 16.31 -5.88
CA LEU A 68 -24.50 16.99 -4.64
C LEU A 68 -26.01 17.22 -4.53
N SER A 69 -26.64 17.66 -5.61
CA SER A 69 -28.09 17.90 -5.63
C SER A 69 -28.91 16.63 -5.41
N GLU A 70 -28.46 15.48 -5.91
CA GLU A 70 -29.13 14.20 -5.66
C GLU A 70 -28.96 13.73 -4.21
N LEU A 71 -27.77 13.90 -3.63
CA LEU A 71 -27.52 13.57 -2.23
C LEU A 71 -28.41 14.39 -1.28
N GLU A 72 -28.56 15.69 -1.56
CA GLU A 72 -29.40 16.60 -0.75
C GLU A 72 -30.90 16.28 -0.81
N LYS A 73 -31.36 15.50 -1.79
CA LYS A 73 -32.75 15.01 -1.83
C LYS A 73 -33.01 13.91 -0.79
N VAL A 74 -31.97 13.29 -0.24
CA VAL A 74 -32.11 12.26 0.79
C VAL A 74 -32.37 12.92 2.14
N ARG A 75 -33.54 12.69 2.72
CA ARG A 75 -33.89 13.20 4.04
C ARG A 75 -32.87 12.72 5.10
N GLY A 76 -32.21 13.65 5.78
CA GLY A 76 -31.09 13.37 6.68
C GLY A 76 -29.72 13.82 6.16
N ILE A 77 -29.62 14.14 4.86
CA ILE A 77 -28.41 14.57 4.18
C ILE A 77 -28.59 16.02 3.72
N GLY A 78 -28.14 16.97 4.55
CA GLY A 78 -28.01 18.37 4.12
C GLY A 78 -26.69 18.61 3.39
N GLN A 79 -26.48 19.84 2.93
CA GLN A 79 -25.29 20.26 2.17
C GLN A 79 -23.97 19.82 2.80
N VAL A 80 -23.81 19.98 4.12
CA VAL A 80 -22.59 19.59 4.85
C VAL A 80 -22.30 18.08 4.69
N LYS A 81 -23.29 17.22 4.97
CA LYS A 81 -23.14 15.76 4.84
C LYS A 81 -22.95 15.34 3.38
N ALA A 82 -23.60 16.02 2.44
CA ALA A 82 -23.42 15.76 1.02
C ALA A 82 -21.96 16.05 0.59
N LEU A 83 -21.38 17.17 1.03
CA LEU A 83 -19.97 17.50 0.80
C LEU A 83 -19.03 16.47 1.45
N GLU A 84 -19.30 16.06 2.69
CA GLU A 84 -18.53 15.01 3.38
C GLU A 84 -18.55 13.68 2.62
N ILE A 85 -19.71 13.26 2.12
CA ILE A 85 -19.85 12.04 1.29
C ILE A 85 -19.04 12.18 -0.01
N LYS A 86 -19.11 13.31 -0.70
CA LYS A 86 -18.33 13.54 -1.93
C LYS A 86 -16.83 13.50 -1.65
N ALA A 87 -16.38 14.10 -0.54
CA ALA A 87 -14.97 14.07 -0.14
C ALA A 87 -14.50 12.65 0.18
N LEU A 88 -15.32 11.86 0.89
CA LEU A 88 -15.04 10.45 1.18
C LEU A 88 -14.90 9.63 -0.10
N ILE A 89 -15.83 9.79 -1.06
CA ILE A 89 -15.81 9.08 -2.33
C ILE A 89 -14.54 9.42 -3.13
N GLU A 90 -14.16 10.69 -3.17
CA GLU A 90 -12.95 11.14 -3.85
C GLU A 90 -11.70 10.56 -3.19
N LEU A 91 -11.62 10.57 -1.85
CA LEU A 91 -10.52 9.92 -1.13
C LEU A 91 -10.43 8.42 -1.44
N GLY A 92 -11.56 7.72 -1.42
CA GLY A 92 -11.61 6.30 -1.81
C GLY A 92 -11.15 6.08 -3.25
N THR A 93 -11.50 6.99 -4.17
CA THR A 93 -11.07 6.96 -5.57
C THR A 93 -9.55 7.16 -5.67
N ARG A 94 -8.97 8.09 -4.92
CA ARG A 94 -7.50 8.30 -4.87
C ARG A 94 -6.76 7.12 -4.25
N PHE A 95 -7.28 6.55 -3.17
CA PHE A 95 -6.70 5.33 -2.57
C PHE A 95 -6.70 4.18 -3.57
N HIS A 96 -7.79 4.02 -4.33
CA HIS A 96 -7.84 3.00 -5.38
C HIS A 96 -6.89 3.34 -6.53
N ALA A 97 -6.83 4.59 -6.97
CA ALA A 97 -5.92 5.02 -8.03
C ALA A 97 -4.44 4.84 -7.64
N GLU A 98 -4.06 5.11 -6.40
CA GLU A 98 -2.72 4.84 -5.87
C GLU A 98 -2.39 3.34 -5.82
N GLN A 99 -3.38 2.49 -5.55
CA GLN A 99 -3.22 1.03 -5.64
C GLN A 99 -3.14 0.53 -7.10
N VAL A 100 -3.84 1.20 -8.02
CA VAL A 100 -3.91 0.88 -9.45
C VAL A 100 -2.78 1.51 -10.26
N GLN A 101 -2.05 2.49 -9.75
CA GLN A 101 -0.73 2.84 -10.30
C GLN A 101 0.07 1.55 -10.34
N VAL A 102 0.18 1.01 -11.57
CA VAL A 102 0.71 -0.32 -11.84
C VAL A 102 2.07 -0.37 -11.22
N LYS A 103 2.14 -1.02 -10.05
CA LYS A 103 3.39 -1.41 -9.44
C LYS A 103 4.14 -2.15 -10.54
N PRO A 104 5.24 -1.60 -11.09
CA PRO A 104 5.86 -2.18 -12.27
C PRO A 104 6.12 -3.66 -11.97
N LYS A 105 5.44 -4.53 -12.72
CA LYS A 105 5.62 -5.97 -12.55
C LYS A 105 6.97 -6.28 -13.17
N ILE A 106 7.92 -6.70 -12.34
CA ILE A 106 9.24 -7.07 -12.84
C ILE A 106 9.09 -8.40 -13.55
N ARG A 107 9.05 -8.36 -14.88
CA ARG A 107 8.97 -9.53 -15.75
C ARG A 107 10.35 -10.12 -16.02
N ALA A 108 11.38 -9.29 -16.08
CA ALA A 108 12.77 -9.67 -16.22
C ALA A 108 13.67 -8.82 -15.31
N SER A 109 14.59 -9.47 -14.59
CA SER A 109 15.59 -8.80 -13.74
C SER A 109 16.47 -7.83 -14.54
N VAL A 110 16.73 -8.14 -15.81
CA VAL A 110 17.55 -7.32 -16.73
C VAL A 110 16.88 -5.99 -17.07
N GLU A 111 15.56 -5.96 -17.26
CA GLU A 111 14.82 -4.72 -17.60
C GLU A 111 14.81 -3.76 -16.41
N LEU A 112 14.54 -4.29 -15.22
CA LEU A 112 14.63 -3.54 -13.98
C LEU A 112 16.06 -3.02 -13.74
N ALA A 113 17.07 -3.88 -13.95
CA ALA A 113 18.47 -3.49 -13.81
C ALA A 113 18.79 -2.33 -14.77
N LYS A 114 18.40 -2.41 -16.06
CA LYS A 114 18.61 -1.32 -17.03
C LYS A 114 17.94 -0.01 -16.61
N GLN A 115 16.71 -0.07 -16.10
CA GLN A 115 16.01 1.11 -15.62
C GLN A 115 16.73 1.75 -14.42
N LEU A 116 17.14 0.94 -13.44
CA LEU A 116 17.86 1.42 -12.25
C LEU A 116 19.27 1.91 -12.59
N ILE A 117 19.93 1.29 -13.56
CA ILE A 117 21.19 1.78 -14.13
C ILE A 117 21.00 3.17 -14.70
N LEU A 118 19.97 3.39 -15.54
CA LEU A 118 19.72 4.70 -16.14
C LEU A 118 19.41 5.76 -15.07
N GLU A 119 18.67 5.38 -14.03
CA GLU A 119 18.29 6.27 -12.94
C GLU A 119 19.48 6.64 -12.04
N MET A 120 20.35 5.69 -11.73
CA MET A 120 21.45 5.85 -10.77
C MET A 120 22.78 6.23 -11.45
N LYS A 121 22.83 6.34 -12.79
CA LYS A 121 24.08 6.58 -13.53
C LYS A 121 24.79 7.88 -13.15
N ASP A 122 24.04 8.91 -12.79
CA ASP A 122 24.56 10.26 -12.51
C ASP A 122 24.80 10.48 -11.00
N TYR A 123 24.57 9.44 -10.18
CA TYR A 123 24.76 9.53 -8.74
C TYR A 123 26.25 9.58 -8.41
N GLN A 124 26.66 10.73 -7.84
CA GLN A 124 28.05 10.99 -7.44
C GLN A 124 28.42 10.32 -6.10
N GLN A 125 27.42 9.82 -5.37
CA GLN A 125 27.58 9.11 -4.10
C GLN A 125 27.11 7.67 -4.24
N GLU A 126 27.61 6.77 -3.39
CA GLU A 126 27.10 5.41 -3.34
C GLU A 126 25.72 5.39 -2.70
N HIS A 127 24.79 4.74 -3.36
CA HIS A 127 23.43 4.52 -2.91
C HIS A 127 23.18 3.02 -2.82
N LEU A 128 22.65 2.58 -1.69
CA LEU A 128 22.04 1.25 -1.58
C LEU A 128 20.53 1.40 -1.64
N VAL A 129 19.90 0.81 -2.64
CA VAL A 129 18.46 0.85 -2.88
C VAL A 129 17.90 -0.56 -2.73
N CYS A 130 16.79 -0.70 -2.02
CA CYS A 130 16.04 -1.95 -1.90
C CYS A 130 14.65 -1.79 -2.54
N ILE A 131 14.29 -2.75 -3.38
CA ILE A 131 12.97 -2.87 -4.01
C ILE A 131 12.26 -4.06 -3.37
N TYR A 132 11.08 -3.81 -2.83
CA TYR A 132 10.25 -4.77 -2.11
C TYR A 132 9.15 -5.26 -3.04
N LEU A 133 9.01 -6.57 -3.19
CA LEU A 133 8.07 -7.18 -4.15
C LEU A 133 7.03 -8.05 -3.45
N ASP A 134 5.84 -8.11 -4.04
CA ASP A 134 4.82 -9.10 -3.65
C ASP A 134 5.08 -10.48 -4.27
N THR A 135 4.20 -11.45 -3.98
CA THR A 135 4.30 -12.82 -4.53
C THR A 135 4.13 -12.91 -6.05
N LYS A 136 3.67 -11.83 -6.70
CA LYS A 136 3.48 -11.71 -8.14
C LYS A 136 4.58 -10.86 -8.81
N ASN A 137 5.68 -10.56 -8.10
CA ASN A 137 6.79 -9.70 -8.55
C ASN A 137 6.39 -8.25 -8.84
N GLN A 138 5.34 -7.73 -8.20
CA GLN A 138 4.97 -6.32 -8.30
C GLN A 138 5.70 -5.49 -7.26
N VAL A 139 6.26 -4.34 -7.67
CA VAL A 139 6.98 -3.43 -6.77
C VAL A 139 6.04 -2.83 -5.71
N ILE A 140 6.13 -3.29 -4.47
CA ILE A 140 5.42 -2.73 -3.33
C ILE A 140 6.01 -1.37 -2.92
N LEU A 141 7.34 -1.31 -2.85
CA LEU A 141 8.08 -0.16 -2.36
C LEU A 141 9.48 -0.17 -2.98
N LYS A 142 10.03 1.00 -3.25
CA LYS A 142 11.45 1.20 -3.53
C LYS A 142 12.00 2.18 -2.48
N LYS A 143 13.10 1.83 -1.83
CA LYS A 143 13.67 2.61 -0.73
C LYS A 143 15.18 2.67 -0.83
N THR A 144 15.73 3.88 -0.81
CA THR A 144 17.17 4.08 -0.54
C THR A 144 17.42 3.83 0.94
N LEU A 145 18.23 2.81 1.22
CA LEU A 145 18.62 2.38 2.56
C LEU A 145 19.88 3.10 3.06
N PHE A 146 20.76 3.52 2.16
CA PHE A 146 22.01 4.18 2.48
C PHE A 146 22.44 5.13 1.36
N ILE A 147 23.08 6.25 1.74
CA ILE A 147 23.76 7.20 0.85
C ILE A 147 25.09 7.56 1.52
N GLY A 148 26.24 7.35 0.87
CA GLY A 148 27.53 7.68 1.49
C GLY A 148 28.78 7.33 0.67
N SER A 149 29.94 7.45 1.34
CA SER A 149 31.27 7.13 0.81
C SER A 149 31.83 5.88 1.51
N LEU A 150 32.41 4.96 0.74
CA LEU A 150 33.05 3.70 1.12
C LEU A 150 33.93 3.82 2.37
N ASN A 151 33.36 3.61 3.56
CA ASN A 151 34.08 3.17 4.76
C ASN A 151 33.09 2.47 5.70
N GLN A 152 32.74 1.24 5.33
CA GLN A 152 32.11 0.22 6.18
C GLN A 152 30.87 0.65 6.98
N THR A 153 29.69 0.44 6.42
CA THR A 153 28.83 -0.67 6.90
C THR A 153 27.72 -0.91 5.90
N ILE A 154 27.68 -2.15 5.45
CA ILE A 154 26.57 -2.76 4.73
C ILE A 154 25.30 -2.47 5.51
N ALA A 155 24.23 -1.98 4.85
CA ALA A 155 22.97 -1.74 5.54
C ALA A 155 22.60 -2.96 6.39
N HIS A 156 22.44 -2.74 7.69
CA HIS A 156 22.22 -3.81 8.64
C HIS A 156 20.98 -4.62 8.21
N PRO A 157 20.96 -5.97 8.28
CA PRO A 157 19.81 -6.75 7.85
C PRO A 157 18.48 -6.29 8.45
N ARG A 158 18.50 -5.79 9.69
CA ARG A 158 17.35 -5.14 10.33
C ARG A 158 16.74 -4.02 9.47
N GLU A 159 17.57 -3.13 8.91
CA GLU A 159 17.12 -2.02 8.07
C GLU A 159 16.54 -2.52 6.74
N ILE A 160 17.16 -3.56 6.15
CA ILE A 160 16.68 -4.20 4.92
C ILE A 160 15.33 -4.90 5.16
N PHE A 161 15.19 -5.64 6.27
CA PHE A 161 13.98 -6.42 6.56
C PHE A 161 12.87 -5.62 7.24
N HIS A 162 13.15 -4.45 7.83
CA HIS A 162 12.15 -3.61 8.48
C HIS A 162 10.96 -3.33 7.56
N TYR A 163 11.26 -2.86 6.35
CA TYR A 163 10.26 -2.56 5.34
C TYR A 163 9.68 -3.83 4.70
N ALA A 164 10.46 -4.90 4.60
CA ALA A 164 9.96 -6.18 4.10
C ALA A 164 8.83 -6.73 4.97
N VAL A 165 9.01 -6.66 6.30
CA VAL A 165 7.98 -7.10 7.26
C VAL A 165 6.81 -6.13 7.28
N ARG A 166 7.07 -4.81 7.37
CA ARG A 166 6.03 -3.78 7.45
C ARG A 166 5.07 -3.80 6.26
N TYR A 167 5.60 -4.07 5.06
CA TYR A 167 4.82 -4.06 3.82
C TYR A 167 4.51 -5.47 3.28
N SER A 168 4.73 -6.51 4.09
CA SER A 168 4.48 -7.91 3.71
C SER A 168 5.11 -8.31 2.36
N ALA A 169 6.36 -7.88 2.14
CA ALA A 169 7.10 -8.24 0.95
C ALA A 169 7.41 -9.75 0.94
N ALA A 170 7.23 -10.36 -0.23
CA ALA A 170 7.58 -11.76 -0.47
C ALA A 170 9.02 -11.90 -0.96
N ARG A 171 9.54 -10.89 -1.69
CA ARG A 171 10.87 -10.89 -2.31
C ARG A 171 11.49 -9.50 -2.21
N LEU A 172 12.82 -9.45 -2.28
CA LEU A 172 13.60 -8.21 -2.21
C LEU A 172 14.61 -8.17 -3.35
N ILE A 173 14.86 -6.99 -3.91
CA ILE A 173 15.98 -6.73 -4.83
C ILE A 173 16.81 -5.61 -4.25
N LEU A 174 18.06 -5.91 -3.89
CA LEU A 174 19.04 -4.89 -3.49
C LEU A 174 19.85 -4.45 -4.70
N VAL A 175 20.10 -3.15 -4.79
CA VAL A 175 20.79 -2.49 -5.90
C VAL A 175 21.73 -1.48 -5.31
N HIS A 176 22.97 -1.47 -5.80
CA HIS A 176 23.97 -0.49 -5.39
C HIS A 176 24.71 0.10 -6.59
N ASN A 177 25.05 1.39 -6.55
CA ASN A 177 25.93 2.00 -7.54
C ASN A 177 27.32 2.24 -6.93
N HIS A 178 28.35 2.06 -7.75
CA HIS A 178 29.73 2.42 -7.43
C HIS A 178 30.20 3.51 -8.41
N PRO A 179 30.18 4.80 -8.00
CA PRO A 179 30.60 5.91 -8.87
C PRO A 179 32.07 5.81 -9.32
N SER A 180 32.92 5.14 -8.54
CA SER A 180 34.34 4.90 -8.85
C SER A 180 34.56 3.80 -9.90
N GLY A 181 33.52 3.02 -10.21
CA GLY A 181 33.59 1.85 -11.09
C GLY A 181 34.35 0.63 -10.52
N ILE A 182 34.96 0.76 -9.34
CA ILE A 182 35.68 -0.32 -8.67
C ILE A 182 34.71 -1.06 -7.75
N TYR A 183 34.43 -2.32 -8.06
CA TYR A 183 33.60 -3.17 -7.22
C TYR A 183 34.42 -3.74 -6.05
N LYS A 184 33.92 -3.58 -4.83
CA LYS A 184 34.27 -4.48 -3.71
C LYS A 184 33.06 -5.36 -3.45
N LEU A 185 33.24 -6.68 -3.58
CA LEU A 185 32.21 -7.64 -3.24
C LEU A 185 31.80 -7.44 -1.79
N VAL A 186 30.57 -6.95 -1.61
CA VAL A 186 29.96 -6.85 -0.29
C VAL A 186 29.58 -8.27 0.12
N HIS A 187 30.38 -8.88 0.99
CA HIS A 187 30.08 -10.19 1.58
C HIS A 187 28.89 -10.06 2.53
N ILE A 188 27.69 -10.36 2.03
CA ILE A 188 26.51 -10.62 2.86
C ILE A 188 26.24 -12.11 2.75
N ASN A 189 26.53 -12.85 3.82
CA ASN A 189 26.55 -14.32 3.84
C ASN A 189 25.18 -15.01 3.62
N TYR A 190 24.12 -14.27 3.28
CA TYR A 190 22.74 -14.77 3.11
C TYR A 190 22.10 -14.43 1.77
N ILE A 191 22.88 -13.96 0.79
CA ILE A 191 22.37 -13.37 -0.46
C ILE A 191 22.87 -14.15 -1.69
N ARG A 192 21.95 -14.54 -2.59
CA ARG A 192 22.31 -14.95 -3.96
C ARG A 192 22.73 -13.74 -4.78
N LYS A 193 23.94 -13.80 -5.33
CA LYS A 193 24.57 -12.72 -6.11
C LYS A 193 24.14 -12.80 -7.58
N PHE A 194 23.64 -11.70 -8.15
CA PHE A 194 23.52 -11.49 -9.59
C PHE A 194 24.19 -10.16 -9.95
N ALA A 195 25.45 -10.20 -10.37
CA ALA A 195 26.14 -9.01 -10.85
C ALA A 195 25.81 -8.79 -12.34
N VAL A 196 25.27 -7.62 -12.70
CA VAL A 196 25.20 -7.18 -14.09
C VAL A 196 26.27 -6.11 -14.26
N ILE A 197 27.34 -6.46 -14.99
CA ILE A 197 28.47 -5.56 -15.26
C ILE A 197 28.25 -4.94 -16.65
N LEU A 198 28.40 -3.62 -16.77
CA LEU A 198 28.30 -2.90 -18.06
C LEU A 198 29.65 -2.33 -18.52
N PRO A 199 29.83 -2.10 -19.84
CA PRO A 199 31.11 -1.63 -20.42
C PRO A 199 31.51 -0.20 -20.05
N SER A 200 30.61 0.60 -19.44
CA SER A 200 30.80 2.03 -19.18
C SER A 200 31.48 2.37 -17.85
N GLY A 201 32.08 1.38 -17.18
CA GLY A 201 32.77 1.56 -15.90
C GLY A 201 31.86 1.60 -14.66
N ASN A 202 30.56 1.91 -14.79
CA ASN A 202 29.62 1.84 -13.68
C ASN A 202 29.09 0.40 -13.48
N THR A 203 29.32 -0.19 -12.31
CA THR A 203 28.83 -1.53 -11.96
C THR A 203 27.62 -1.45 -11.02
N ILE A 204 26.56 -2.19 -11.34
CA ILE A 204 25.41 -2.38 -10.45
C ILE A 204 25.29 -3.87 -10.13
N MET A 205 25.57 -4.28 -8.89
CA MET A 205 25.12 -5.61 -8.45
C MET A 205 23.67 -5.56 -8.00
N SER A 206 22.95 -6.57 -8.44
CA SER A 206 21.60 -6.85 -7.98
C SER A 206 21.59 -8.15 -7.18
N SER A 207 20.71 -8.26 -6.19
CA SER A 207 20.54 -9.53 -5.49
C SER A 207 19.11 -9.77 -5.09
N ILE A 208 18.61 -10.98 -5.38
CA ILE A 208 17.24 -11.40 -5.07
C ILE A 208 17.25 -12.24 -3.78
N ILE A 209 16.40 -11.88 -2.81
CA ILE A 209 16.19 -12.64 -1.57
C ILE A 209 14.73 -13.11 -1.52
N GLU A 210 14.50 -14.41 -1.34
CA GLU A 210 13.17 -15.03 -1.27
C GLU A 210 12.90 -15.61 0.13
N ARG A 211 11.65 -15.49 0.60
CA ARG A 211 11.29 -15.71 2.01
C ARG A 211 11.11 -17.20 2.42
N HIS A 212 11.13 -18.17 1.51
CA HIS A 212 10.85 -19.58 1.83
C HIS A 212 11.94 -20.51 1.30
N ASN A 213 12.67 -21.14 2.22
CA ASN A 213 13.73 -22.12 2.03
C ASN A 213 14.94 -21.67 1.19
N ALA A 214 16.14 -21.88 1.75
CA ALA A 214 17.40 -21.82 1.03
C ALA A 214 17.44 -22.92 -0.05
N PHE A 215 16.86 -22.67 -1.22
CA PHE A 215 16.89 -23.57 -2.37
C PHE A 215 17.64 -22.96 -3.55
N PHE A 216 18.76 -23.59 -3.89
CA PHE A 216 19.71 -23.30 -4.98
C PHE A 216 19.03 -23.19 -6.36
N SER A 217 19.37 -22.13 -7.07
CA SER A 217 19.09 -21.88 -8.49
C SER A 217 20.24 -20.98 -8.92
N SER A 218 21.29 -21.64 -9.42
CA SER A 218 22.16 -21.13 -10.45
C SER A 218 21.32 -21.07 -11.72
N PHE A 219 21.25 -19.92 -12.38
CA PHE A 219 21.02 -19.92 -13.81
C PHE A 219 22.42 -19.88 -14.41
N GLU A 220 22.94 -21.07 -14.70
CA GLU A 220 24.07 -21.21 -15.62
C GLU A 220 23.63 -20.77 -17.01
N ASP A 221 24.59 -20.20 -17.73
CA ASP A 221 24.50 -19.85 -19.13
C ASP A 221 23.87 -20.97 -19.96
N SER A 222 22.93 -20.60 -20.81
CA SER A 222 22.62 -21.40 -21.99
C SER A 222 22.28 -20.47 -23.14
N VAL A 223 23.38 -20.10 -23.84
CA VAL A 223 23.53 -19.66 -25.23
C VAL A 223 22.75 -18.43 -25.70
#